data_AF-A0A0C1EHW0-F1
#
_entry.id   AF-A0A0C1EHW0-F1
#
_cell.length_a   1.000
_cell.length_b   1.000
_cell.length_c   1.000
_cell.angle_alpha   90.00
_cell.angle_beta   90.00
_cell.angle_gamma   90.00
#
_symmetry.space_group_name_H-M   'P 1'
#
loop_
_entity.id
_entity.type
_entity.pdbx_description
1 polymer ?
#
loop_
_entity_poly.entity_id
_entity_poly.type
_entity_poly.pdbx_seq_one_letter_code
_entity_poly.pdbx_strand_id
1 'polypeptide(L)'
;MNVDRFSSACNSLETGFNILECVPIVGGFTSAVRTKLGAMQAVAGLVCMVVAGIGIFASNCLRDQEAKRKFEAVGRFGAEHTLHGALNMIRGATVVFISACTSGIGNVVMLAPNMAKDEMFTPFFKYGEFTEKRRTVDYL
;
A
#
# COMPACT_ATOMS: atom_id res chain seq x y z
N MET A 1 6.74 -17.93 -3.93
CA MET A 1 5.32 -17.60 -3.73
C MET A 1 5.09 -16.21 -4.27
N ASN A 2 4.20 -16.05 -5.25
CA ASN A 2 4.18 -14.93 -6.20
C ASN A 2 3.96 -13.58 -5.54
N VAL A 3 5.05 -12.88 -5.21
CA VAL A 3 5.04 -11.47 -4.81
C VAL A 3 4.29 -10.67 -5.88
N ASP A 4 4.50 -10.98 -7.15
CA ASP A 4 3.83 -10.34 -8.29
C ASP A 4 2.29 -10.53 -8.28
N ARG A 5 1.80 -11.71 -7.85
CA ARG A 5 0.35 -11.95 -7.71
C ARG A 5 -0.22 -11.21 -6.50
N PHE A 6 0.57 -11.05 -5.44
CA PHE A 6 0.19 -10.31 -4.25
C PHE A 6 0.15 -8.79 -4.53
N SER A 7 1.20 -8.25 -5.16
CA SER A 7 1.27 -6.88 -5.66
C SER A 7 0.11 -6.57 -6.62
N SER A 8 -0.19 -7.47 -7.56
CA SER A 8 -1.31 -7.31 -8.49
C SER A 8 -2.67 -7.34 -7.78
N ALA A 9 -2.87 -8.22 -6.79
CA ALA A 9 -4.10 -8.25 -6.00
C ALA A 9 -4.29 -6.96 -5.18
N CYS A 10 -3.23 -6.45 -4.56
CA CYS A 10 -3.25 -5.18 -3.83
C CYS A 10 -3.57 -3.99 -4.75
N ASN A 11 -2.94 -3.92 -5.93
CA ASN A 11 -3.24 -2.91 -6.94
C ASN A 11 -4.73 -2.94 -7.36
N SER A 12 -5.27 -4.14 -7.63
CA SER A 12 -6.68 -4.30 -8.02
C SER A 12 -7.65 -3.95 -6.89
N LEU A 13 -7.34 -4.35 -5.65
CA LEU A 13 -8.16 -4.00 -4.49
C LEU A 13 -8.19 -2.49 -4.25
N GLU A 14 -7.03 -1.83 -4.26
CA GLU A 14 -6.95 -0.38 -4.05
C GLU A 14 -7.64 0.40 -5.18
N THR A 15 -7.57 -0.09 -6.42
CA THR A 15 -8.33 0.46 -7.56
C THR A 15 -9.84 0.31 -7.34
N GLY A 16 -10.30 -0.88 -6.95
CA GLY A 16 -11.72 -1.14 -6.65
C GLY A 16 -12.23 -0.24 -5.52
N PHE A 17 -11.44 -0.10 -4.47
CA PHE A 17 -11.75 0.84 -3.40
C PHE A 17 -11.82 2.28 -3.93
N ASN A 18 -10.94 2.73 -4.85
CA ASN A 18 -10.90 4.12 -5.34
C ASN A 18 -12.15 4.47 -6.16
N ILE A 19 -12.70 3.49 -6.87
CA ILE A 19 -13.96 3.62 -7.60
C ILE A 19 -15.13 3.72 -6.61
N LEU A 20 -15.18 2.80 -5.63
CA LEU A 20 -16.26 2.75 -4.64
C LEU A 20 -16.30 4.01 -3.74
N GLU A 21 -15.16 4.63 -3.47
CA GLU A 21 -15.07 5.91 -2.75
C GLU A 21 -15.80 7.06 -3.44
N CYS A 22 -15.98 7.00 -4.75
CA CYS A 22 -16.66 8.05 -5.50
C CYS A 22 -18.19 7.90 -5.50
N VAL A 23 -18.71 6.77 -5.02
CA VAL A 23 -20.16 6.52 -4.93
C VAL A 23 -20.70 7.18 -3.65
N PRO A 24 -21.72 8.05 -3.72
CA PRO A 24 -22.33 8.65 -2.54
C PRO A 24 -22.81 7.59 -1.55
N ILE A 25 -22.69 7.88 -0.24
CA ILE A 25 -23.07 7.01 0.88
C ILE A 25 -22.20 5.75 0.98
N VAL A 26 -22.11 4.94 -0.08
CA VAL A 26 -21.27 3.73 -0.17
C VAL A 26 -19.80 4.05 0.07
N GLY A 27 -19.32 5.14 -0.53
CA GLY A 27 -17.94 5.59 -0.40
C GLY A 27 -17.52 5.85 1.04
N GLY A 28 -18.44 6.28 1.92
CA GLY A 28 -18.14 6.48 3.34
C GLY A 28 -17.89 5.17 4.08
N PHE A 29 -18.76 4.17 3.89
CA PHE A 29 -18.59 2.83 4.46
C PHE A 29 -17.33 2.15 3.93
N THR A 30 -17.13 2.21 2.61
CA THR A 30 -15.97 1.63 1.95
C THR A 30 -14.66 2.26 2.42
N SER A 31 -14.66 3.58 2.69
CA SER A 31 -13.51 4.30 3.23
C SER A 31 -13.19 3.93 4.68
N ALA A 32 -14.21 3.65 5.50
CA ALA A 32 -14.01 3.16 6.86
C ALA A 32 -13.32 1.78 6.86
N VAL A 33 -13.76 0.87 5.98
CA VAL A 33 -13.10 -0.44 5.78
C VAL A 33 -11.68 -0.26 5.30
N ARG A 34 -11.45 0.59 4.29
CA ARG A 34 -10.11 0.91 3.79
C ARG A 34 -9.19 1.43 4.89
N THR A 35 -9.67 2.32 5.75
CA THR A 35 -8.87 2.91 6.84
C THR A 35 -8.34 1.81 7.76
N LYS A 36 -9.18 0.82 8.08
CA LYS A 36 -8.78 -0.34 8.91
C LYS A 36 -7.82 -1.26 8.17
N LEU A 37 -8.08 -1.56 6.89
CA LEU A 37 -7.17 -2.37 6.07
C LEU A 37 -5.81 -1.69 5.88
N GLY A 38 -5.79 -0.37 5.66
CA GLY A 38 -4.58 0.44 5.56
C GLY A 38 -3.77 0.42 6.86
N ALA A 39 -4.44 0.51 8.03
CA ALA A 39 -3.77 0.38 9.32
C ALA A 39 -3.16 -1.03 9.50
N MET A 40 -3.91 -2.10 9.19
CA MET A 40 -3.38 -3.47 9.24
C MET A 40 -2.20 -3.67 8.29
N GLN A 41 -2.30 -3.13 7.07
CA GLN A 41 -1.25 -3.18 6.07
C GLN A 41 0.01 -2.42 6.53
N ALA A 42 -0.18 -1.26 7.17
CA ALA A 42 0.93 -0.46 7.70
C ALA A 42 1.68 -1.19 8.82
N VAL A 43 0.93 -1.82 9.73
CA VAL A 43 1.47 -2.63 10.82
C VAL A 43 2.20 -3.85 10.27
N ALA A 44 1.61 -4.57 9.31
CA ALA A 44 2.25 -5.71 8.67
C ALA A 44 3.58 -5.30 7.98
N GLY A 45 3.59 -4.17 7.27
CA GLY A 45 4.80 -3.61 6.67
C GLY A 45 5.88 -3.28 7.71
N LEU A 46 5.47 -2.71 8.86
CA LEU A 46 6.38 -2.39 9.96
C LEU A 46 7.00 -3.66 10.58
N VAL A 47 6.20 -4.71 10.78
CA VAL A 47 6.70 -6.02 11.23
C VAL A 47 7.72 -6.58 10.25
N CYS A 48 7.46 -6.51 8.93
CA CYS A 48 8.43 -6.92 7.92
C CYS A 48 9.74 -6.14 8.01
N MET A 49 9.70 -4.83 8.25
CA MET A 49 10.91 -4.02 8.44
C MET A 49 11.69 -4.42 9.70
N VAL A 50 11.01 -4.72 10.81
CA VAL A 50 11.67 -5.20 12.04
C VAL A 50 12.36 -6.54 11.80
N VAL A 51 11.67 -7.49 11.16
CA VAL A 51 12.23 -8.81 10.80
C VAL A 51 13.43 -8.64 9.87
N ALA A 52 13.34 -7.74 8.89
CA ALA A 52 14.45 -7.41 8.00
C ALA A 52 15.65 -6.83 8.77
N GLY A 53 15.43 -5.93 9.73
CA GLY A 53 16.49 -5.36 10.56
C GLY A 53 17.24 -6.43 11.36
N ILE A 54 16.51 -7.32 12.03
CA ILE A 54 17.08 -8.45 12.78
C ILE A 54 17.84 -9.39 11.83
N GLY A 55 17.25 -9.72 10.68
CA GLY A 55 17.85 -10.59 9.68
C GLY A 55 19.13 -10.02 9.07
N ILE A 56 19.17 -8.73 8.75
CA ILE A 56 20.37 -8.04 8.26
C ILE A 56 21.46 -8.04 9.33
N PHE A 57 21.12 -7.77 10.59
CA PHE A 57 22.06 -7.81 11.69
C PHE A 57 22.68 -9.20 11.86
N ALA A 58 21.84 -10.25 11.93
CA ALA A 58 22.28 -11.64 12.03
C ALA A 58 23.14 -12.06 10.82
N SER A 59 22.75 -11.66 9.61
CA SER A 59 23.49 -11.96 8.37
C SER A 59 24.87 -11.30 8.36
N ASN A 60 25.00 -10.08 8.88
CA ASN A 60 26.30 -9.42 9.03
C ASN A 60 27.18 -10.15 10.06
N CYS A 61 26.62 -10.63 11.18
CA CYS A 61 27.36 -11.43 12.16
C CYS A 61 27.86 -12.76 11.59
N LEU A 62 27.04 -13.43 10.77
CA LEU A 62 27.37 -14.70 10.12
C LEU A 62 28.17 -14.53 8.82
N ARG A 63 28.41 -13.29 8.37
CA ARG A 63 29.05 -12.93 7.09
C ARG A 63 28.35 -13.54 5.86
N ASP A 64 27.06 -13.85 5.98
CA ASP A 64 26.24 -14.41 4.91
C ASP A 64 25.63 -13.28 4.05
N GLN A 65 26.22 -13.07 2.87
CA GLN A 65 25.77 -12.04 1.93
C GLN A 65 24.46 -12.40 1.22
N GLU A 66 24.14 -13.68 1.07
CA GLU A 66 22.91 -14.11 0.41
C GLU A 66 21.71 -13.87 1.32
N ALA A 67 21.83 -14.26 2.59
CA ALA A 67 20.80 -13.98 3.60
C ALA A 67 20.56 -12.47 3.76
N LYS A 68 21.64 -11.67 3.78
CA LYS A 68 21.54 -10.21 3.86
C LYS A 68 20.69 -9.64 2.72
N ARG A 69 20.95 -10.04 1.47
CA ARG A 69 20.18 -9.58 0.29
C ARG A 69 18.70 -9.96 0.39
N LYS A 70 18.39 -11.17 0.88
CA LYS A 70 17.01 -11.61 1.09
C LYS A 70 16.29 -10.75 2.13
N PHE A 71 16.94 -10.45 3.26
CA PHE A 71 16.35 -9.60 4.29
C PHE A 71 16.24 -8.13 3.87
N GLU A 72 17.15 -7.60 3.05
CA GLU A 72 16.99 -6.28 2.43
C GLU A 72 15.76 -6.22 1.53
N ALA A 73 15.48 -7.27 0.75
CA ALA A 73 14.26 -7.36 -0.06
C ALA A 73 12.99 -7.39 0.80
N VAL A 74 13.00 -8.12 1.92
CA VAL A 74 11.91 -8.12 2.92
C VAL A 74 11.71 -6.73 3.52
N GLY A 75 12.79 -6.02 3.83
CA GLY A 75 12.73 -4.66 4.38
C GLY A 75 12.10 -3.66 3.40
N ARG A 76 12.46 -3.75 2.11
CA ARG A 76 11.85 -2.92 1.06
C ARG A 76 10.37 -3.24 0.87
N PHE A 77 10.00 -4.52 0.86
CA PHE A 77 8.60 -4.95 0.80
C PHE A 77 7.79 -4.40 1.98
N GLY A 78 8.39 -4.44 3.18
CA GLY A 78 7.80 -3.86 4.39
C GLY A 78 7.59 -2.35 4.28
N ALA A 79 8.60 -1.62 3.85
CA ALA A 79 8.53 -0.16 3.68
C ALA A 79 7.44 0.25 2.68
N GLU A 80 7.33 -0.46 1.56
CA GLU A 80 6.30 -0.25 0.54
C GLU A 80 4.89 -0.47 1.12
N HIS A 81 4.68 -1.57 1.85
CA HIS A 81 3.40 -1.83 2.53
C HIS A 81 3.07 -0.82 3.63
N THR A 82 4.07 -0.32 4.34
CA THR A 82 3.87 0.76 5.32
C THR A 82 3.43 2.06 4.67
N LEU A 83 4.06 2.45 3.56
CA LEU A 83 3.71 3.65 2.82
C LEU A 83 2.30 3.54 2.22
N HIS A 84 1.98 2.40 1.60
CA HIS A 84 0.64 2.12 1.11
C HIS A 84 -0.42 2.13 2.19
N GLY A 85 -0.15 1.44 3.32
CA GLY A 85 -1.06 1.41 4.44
C GLY A 85 -1.34 2.80 5.01
N ALA A 86 -0.31 3.64 5.13
CA ALA A 86 -0.44 5.02 5.58
C ALA A 86 -1.27 5.88 4.62
N LEU A 87 -1.00 5.80 3.31
CA LEU A 87 -1.76 6.54 2.30
C LEU A 87 -3.24 6.11 2.26
N ASN A 88 -3.50 4.81 2.34
CA ASN A 88 -4.86 4.27 2.39
C ASN A 88 -5.61 4.69 3.65
N MET A 89 -4.90 4.79 4.78
CA MET A 89 -5.46 5.28 6.04
C MET A 89 -5.81 6.77 5.97
N ILE A 90 -4.90 7.62 5.49
CA ILE A 90 -5.13 9.07 5.34
C ILE A 90 -6.31 9.31 4.40
N ARG A 91 -6.29 8.67 3.22
CA ARG A 91 -7.33 8.83 2.22
C ARG A 91 -8.69 8.37 2.73
N GLY A 92 -8.76 7.17 3.32
CA GLY A 92 -9.99 6.64 3.90
C GLY A 92 -10.53 7.54 5.02
N ALA A 93 -9.66 8.04 5.91
CA ALA A 93 -10.06 8.94 6.99
C ALA A 93 -10.60 10.28 6.44
N THR A 94 -9.98 10.85 5.41
CA THR A 94 -10.47 12.07 4.74
C THR A 94 -11.86 11.86 4.14
N VAL A 95 -12.09 10.74 3.45
CA VAL A 95 -13.40 10.47 2.85
C VAL A 95 -14.47 10.20 3.91
N VAL A 96 -14.14 9.49 5.01
CA VAL A 96 -15.06 9.31 6.14
C VAL A 96 -15.41 10.64 6.79
N PHE A 97 -14.43 11.52 6.98
CA PHE A 97 -14.65 12.85 7.55
C PHE A 97 -15.57 13.69 6.65
N ILE A 98 -15.28 13.76 5.35
CA ILE A 98 -16.10 14.47 4.38
C ILE A 98 -17.51 13.86 4.30
N SER A 99 -17.63 12.54 4.29
CA SER A 99 -18.92 11.83 4.35
C SER A 99 -19.73 12.28 5.55
N ALA A 100 -19.13 12.31 6.74
CA ALA A 100 -19.80 12.67 7.97
C ALA A 100 -20.29 14.13 7.95
N CYS A 101 -19.48 15.05 7.41
CA CYS A 101 -19.84 16.46 7.29
C CYS A 101 -20.90 16.77 6.22
N THR A 102 -21.10 15.86 5.26
CA THR A 102 -21.96 16.10 4.07
C THR A 102 -23.06 15.07 3.91
N SER A 103 -23.35 14.29 4.95
CA SER A 103 -24.31 13.19 4.92
C SER A 103 -24.07 12.18 3.78
N GLY A 104 -22.80 11.93 3.46
CA GLY A 104 -22.36 10.94 2.47
C GLY A 104 -22.27 11.44 1.02
N ILE A 105 -22.66 12.69 0.73
CA ILE A 105 -22.68 13.23 -0.64
C ILE A 105 -21.30 13.79 -1.05
N GLY A 106 -20.56 14.37 -0.10
CA GLY A 106 -19.31 15.07 -0.35
C GLY A 106 -18.17 14.17 -0.84
N ASN A 107 -18.31 12.84 -0.80
CA ASN A 107 -17.29 11.91 -1.26
C ASN A 107 -17.02 12.00 -2.76
N VAL A 108 -17.97 12.54 -3.52
CA VAL A 108 -17.85 12.82 -4.96
C VAL A 108 -16.65 13.74 -5.26
N VAL A 109 -16.20 14.55 -4.29
CA VAL A 109 -14.97 15.35 -4.44
C VAL A 109 -13.71 14.50 -4.69
N MET A 110 -13.73 13.21 -4.37
CA MET A 110 -12.65 12.27 -4.68
C MET A 110 -12.53 11.92 -6.16
N LEU A 111 -13.52 12.30 -6.99
CA LEU A 111 -13.38 12.21 -8.45
C LEU A 111 -12.27 13.12 -8.96
N ALA A 112 -12.14 14.34 -8.44
CA ALA A 112 -11.13 15.29 -8.88
C ALA A 112 -9.69 14.75 -8.75
N PRO A 113 -9.21 14.27 -7.58
CA PRO A 113 -7.88 13.70 -7.47
C PRO A 113 -7.72 12.36 -8.21
N ASN A 114 -8.79 11.59 -8.44
CA ASN A 114 -8.73 10.37 -9.26
C ASN A 114 -8.64 10.67 -10.77
N MET A 115 -9.25 11.76 -11.24
CA MET A 115 -9.20 12.21 -12.64
C MET A 115 -7.94 13.02 -12.95
N ALA A 116 -7.31 13.62 -11.94
CA ALA A 116 -6.04 14.35 -12.08
C ALA A 116 -4.82 13.43 -12.27
N LYS A 117 -4.98 12.11 -12.14
CA LYS A 117 -3.94 11.12 -12.37
C LYS A 117 -3.94 10.63 -13.81
N ASP A 118 -2.76 10.41 -14.36
CA ASP A 118 -2.57 9.81 -15.70
C ASP A 118 -3.26 8.45 -15.83
N GLU A 119 -3.18 7.63 -14.77
CA GLU A 119 -3.95 6.40 -14.64
C GLU A 119 -5.08 6.60 -13.64
N MET A 120 -6.29 6.81 -14.16
CA MET A 120 -7.46 7.09 -13.33
C MET A 120 -7.74 5.94 -12.35
N PHE A 121 -8.04 6.31 -11.10
CA PHE A 121 -8.40 5.38 -10.01
C PHE A 121 -7.32 4.38 -9.58
N THR A 122 -6.12 4.38 -10.16
CA THR A 122 -5.04 3.51 -9.71
C THR A 122 -4.43 4.01 -8.40
N PRO A 123 -3.70 3.15 -7.67
CA PRO A 123 -2.88 3.55 -6.51
C PRO A 123 -1.98 4.76 -6.83
N PHE A 124 -1.65 5.57 -5.82
CA PHE A 124 -0.71 6.70 -6.02
C PHE A 124 0.71 6.23 -6.33
N PHE A 125 1.07 5.05 -5.85
CA PHE A 125 2.31 4.34 -6.15
C PHE A 125 1.93 2.92 -6.56
N LYS A 126 2.55 2.31 -7.56
CA LYS A 126 2.21 0.91 -7.90
C LYS A 126 2.94 -0.03 -6.96
N TYR A 127 2.24 -1.03 -6.42
CA TYR A 127 2.90 -2.13 -5.72
C TYR A 127 3.86 -2.83 -6.68
N GLY A 128 5.06 -3.14 -6.20
CA GLY A 128 6.15 -3.74 -6.95
C GLY A 128 7.12 -2.72 -7.55
N GLU A 129 6.82 -1.42 -7.55
CA GLU A 129 7.68 -0.45 -8.24
C GLU A 129 9.05 -0.29 -7.55
N PHE A 130 9.11 -0.43 -6.23
CA PHE A 130 10.37 -0.38 -5.48
C PHE A 130 10.99 -1.75 -5.21
N THR A 131 10.17 -2.80 -5.17
CA THR A 131 10.59 -4.17 -4.86
C THR A 131 10.90 -5.05 -6.07
N GLU A 132 10.21 -4.87 -7.21
CA GLU A 132 10.34 -5.72 -8.41
C GLU A 132 11.24 -5.08 -9.48
N LYS A 133 11.19 -3.75 -9.66
CA LYS A 133 11.97 -3.01 -10.68
C LYS A 133 13.50 -3.14 -10.55
N ARG A 134 14.01 -3.51 -9.37
CA ARG A 134 15.44 -3.84 -9.15
C ARG A 134 15.75 -5.33 -9.24
N ARG A 135 14.76 -6.20 -9.11
CA ARG A 135 15.01 -7.66 -9.18
C ARG A 135 15.48 -8.05 -10.59
N THR A 136 15.04 -7.35 -11.63
CA THR A 136 15.52 -7.49 -13.01
C THR A 136 16.94 -7.00 -13.26
N VAL A 137 17.50 -6.14 -12.38
CA VAL A 137 18.88 -5.63 -12.54
C VAL A 137 19.89 -6.57 -11.90
N ASP A 138 19.51 -7.34 -10.87
CA ASP A 138 20.40 -8.29 -10.20
C ASP A 138 20.58 -9.63 -10.95
N TYR A 139 19.94 -9.81 -12.12
CA TYR A 139 20.07 -10.98 -13.00
C TYR A 139 20.69 -10.67 -14.38
N LEU A 140 21.21 -9.47 -14.59
CA LEU A 140 22.05 -9.09 -15.74
C LEU A 140 23.49 -8.82 -15.26
#